data_AF-A0A010RWK9-F1
#
_entry.id   AF-A0A010RWK9-F1
#
_cell.length_a   1.000
_cell.length_b   1.000
_cell.length_c   1.000
_cell.angle_alpha   90.00
_cell.angle_beta   90.00
_cell.angle_gamma   90.00
#
_symmetry.space_group_name_H-M   'P 1'
#
loop_
_entity.id
_entity.type
_entity.pdbx_description
1 polymer ?
#
loop_
_entity_poly.entity_id
_entity_poly.type
_entity_poly.pdbx_seq_one_letter_code
_entity_poly.pdbx_strand_id
1 'polypeptide(L)'
;MKQDNVIAEFKQYVDEYVQQHNCYGMRGYDAYEDKHVAFVPRCALETYWTKENMRRVLYSREDWIKDTISTIQSQYLIVFSILVYMSQPQHISLFTGEFIKDTSLPLADNPHAYSEKEDSEEKRVFEEFQKEQWRFYPFLFKTDGGPKPRKRHLPPLQIIPIMAKDRIEHSGNVQEDNICVYRVQLHSQCFSQQFVVFKTYRDINEEVKQLYENEVDMYTQLDDQTTSYDSIIKYFGSFEIPGLRTIILEYAPGGNLQSFFKAYPPPLAHSDRILFWDSLMGLLGGLDAIHNLRKSRGVKGSWELKGTHQDIRPQNILICPGPADNIYAVRFKFADMGTGHIHRARYQGLGLNAEDNWGNGMYSAPEAYRDQGGSNSIRWESDIWSLGGVASEALVWTRWGEYGRSQYQEDRVSETHATPLNGGFHEGAFHDGAPDGACLLDAVDEWHQKAISYAGEDSQWFSDSTRTSELKQSIEGMAFREEQCNMGPSLDGVVSKAIQNKKPVSIYVLTNGHWNLRNQESFCGVDGPIKRLVTHVQRTNEQQNWIGVQFVRFFHDPATPADRLGEARLKALDDDLKQETGIDIVDTRNFDADVRKILLGSVVPDEDNS
;
A
#
# COMPACT_ATOMS: atom_id res chain seq x y z
N MET A 1 14.80 6.09 -55.83
CA MET A 1 13.82 5.14 -55.26
C MET A 1 12.45 5.78 -55.35
N LYS A 2 11.44 5.05 -55.83
CA LYS A 2 10.07 5.58 -56.04
C LYS A 2 9.34 5.75 -54.70
N GLN A 3 8.45 6.75 -54.63
CA GLN A 3 7.63 7.12 -53.47
C GLN A 3 6.91 5.92 -52.81
N ASP A 4 6.43 4.97 -53.62
CA ASP A 4 5.77 3.74 -53.16
C ASP A 4 6.63 2.92 -52.19
N ASN A 5 7.96 3.00 -52.33
CA ASN A 5 8.89 2.28 -51.47
C ASN A 5 8.89 2.86 -50.04
N VAL A 6 8.79 4.18 -49.87
CA VAL A 6 8.81 4.81 -48.53
C VAL A 6 7.50 4.63 -47.79
N ILE A 7 6.38 4.64 -48.52
CA ILE A 7 5.05 4.38 -47.94
C ILE A 7 4.99 2.93 -47.44
N ALA A 8 5.47 1.98 -48.24
CA ALA A 8 5.58 0.57 -47.82
C ALA A 8 6.55 0.39 -46.64
N GLU A 9 7.74 1.02 -46.70
CA GLU A 9 8.72 1.06 -45.60
C GLU A 9 8.08 1.59 -44.31
N PHE A 10 7.25 2.64 -44.38
CA PHE A 10 6.60 3.21 -43.18
C PHE A 10 5.53 2.30 -42.60
N LYS A 11 4.68 1.69 -43.43
CA LYS A 11 3.67 0.73 -42.97
C LYS A 11 4.32 -0.46 -42.27
N GLN A 12 5.35 -1.02 -42.90
CA GLN A 12 6.13 -2.11 -42.31
C GLN A 12 6.78 -1.68 -41.00
N TYR A 13 7.39 -0.49 -40.96
CA TYR A 13 7.97 0.06 -39.73
C TYR A 13 6.94 0.18 -38.60
N VAL A 14 5.73 0.66 -38.89
CA VAL A 14 4.66 0.78 -37.89
C VAL A 14 4.32 -0.57 -37.30
N ASP A 15 4.11 -1.59 -38.15
CA ASP A 15 3.75 -2.94 -37.69
C ASP A 15 4.89 -3.57 -36.88
N GLU A 16 6.13 -3.45 -37.37
CA GLU A 16 7.33 -3.95 -36.67
C GLU A 16 7.55 -3.24 -35.34
N TYR A 17 7.39 -1.91 -35.28
CA TYR A 17 7.58 -1.13 -34.07
C TYR A 17 6.54 -1.52 -33.00
N VAL A 18 5.27 -1.62 -33.39
CA VAL A 18 4.17 -2.02 -32.50
C VAL A 18 4.45 -3.40 -31.91
N GLN A 19 4.88 -4.35 -32.73
CA GLN A 19 5.19 -5.70 -32.28
C GLN A 19 6.42 -5.73 -31.37
N GLN A 20 7.51 -5.04 -31.75
CA GLN A 20 8.77 -5.04 -31.01
C GLN A 20 8.65 -4.36 -29.65
N HIS A 21 7.85 -3.31 -29.54
CA HIS A 21 7.70 -2.51 -28.32
C HIS A 21 6.42 -2.85 -27.53
N ASN A 22 5.61 -3.80 -28.00
CA ASN A 22 4.35 -4.20 -27.39
C ASN A 22 3.38 -3.01 -27.22
N CYS A 23 3.23 -2.18 -28.27
CA CYS A 23 2.38 -0.99 -28.26
C CYS A 23 0.90 -1.35 -28.45
N TYR A 24 0.32 -1.97 -27.44
CA TYR A 24 -1.09 -2.32 -27.37
C TYR A 24 -1.73 -1.69 -26.13
N GLY A 25 -2.94 -1.17 -26.29
CA GLY A 25 -3.70 -0.52 -25.22
C GLY A 25 -5.18 -0.81 -25.30
N MET A 26 -5.96 -0.28 -24.37
CA MET A 26 -7.41 -0.48 -24.30
C MET A 26 -8.14 0.74 -24.85
N ARG A 27 -9.29 0.54 -25.50
CA ARG A 27 -10.20 1.65 -25.82
C ARG A 27 -10.96 2.06 -24.58
N GLY A 28 -11.35 3.34 -24.50
CA GLY A 28 -12.15 3.85 -23.38
C GLY A 28 -13.41 3.02 -23.10
N TYR A 29 -14.21 2.72 -24.13
CA TYR A 29 -15.49 2.01 -23.97
C TYR A 29 -15.34 0.48 -23.74
N ASP A 30 -14.26 -0.13 -24.25
CA ASP A 30 -14.03 -1.59 -24.21
C ASP A 30 -13.34 -2.05 -22.91
N ALA A 31 -13.36 -1.23 -21.85
CA ALA A 31 -12.73 -1.53 -20.56
C ALA A 31 -13.29 -2.79 -19.85
N TYR A 32 -14.30 -3.43 -20.44
CA TYR A 32 -14.94 -4.67 -19.98
C TYR A 32 -14.59 -5.91 -20.82
N GLU A 33 -14.01 -5.77 -22.02
CA GLU A 33 -13.76 -6.89 -22.95
C GLU A 33 -12.27 -7.29 -23.07
N ASP A 34 -11.37 -6.67 -22.31
CA ASP A 34 -9.90 -6.91 -22.36
C ASP A 34 -9.27 -6.88 -23.76
N LYS A 35 -9.95 -6.25 -24.72
CA LYS A 35 -9.52 -6.20 -26.10
C LYS A 35 -8.47 -5.12 -26.28
N HIS A 36 -7.24 -5.59 -26.46
CA HIS A 36 -6.10 -4.73 -26.73
C HIS A 36 -6.04 -4.37 -28.22
N VAL A 37 -5.82 -3.09 -28.51
CA VAL A 37 -5.68 -2.53 -29.86
C VAL A 37 -4.32 -1.86 -30.02
N ALA A 38 -3.74 -1.98 -31.21
CA ALA A 38 -2.45 -1.39 -31.53
C ALA A 38 -2.53 0.14 -31.52
N PHE A 39 -1.49 0.78 -30.97
CA PHE A 39 -1.27 2.22 -31.08
C PHE A 39 0.20 2.51 -31.43
N VAL A 40 0.47 3.72 -31.91
CA VAL A 40 1.81 4.19 -32.27
C VAL A 40 2.12 5.43 -31.44
N PRO A 41 3.10 5.38 -30.52
CA PRO A 41 3.48 6.54 -29.72
C PRO A 41 4.22 7.57 -30.57
N ARG A 42 4.14 8.84 -30.19
CA ARG A 42 4.78 9.95 -30.92
C ARG A 42 6.30 9.75 -31.12
N CYS A 43 6.99 9.20 -30.13
CA CYS A 43 8.43 8.92 -30.23
C CYS A 43 8.77 7.92 -31.36
N ALA A 44 7.88 6.97 -31.67
CA ALA A 44 8.04 6.07 -32.80
C ALA A 44 7.99 6.84 -34.12
N LEU A 45 7.08 7.81 -34.23
CA LEU A 45 6.95 8.68 -35.40
C LEU A 45 8.18 9.60 -35.54
N GLU A 46 8.65 10.18 -34.44
CA GLU A 46 9.85 11.04 -34.42
C GLU A 46 11.13 10.27 -34.81
N THR A 47 11.20 8.99 -34.45
CA THR A 47 12.32 8.10 -34.83
C THR A 47 12.34 7.83 -36.33
N TYR A 48 11.19 7.54 -36.93
CA TYR A 48 11.10 7.24 -38.37
C TYR A 48 11.20 8.50 -39.24
N TRP A 49 10.48 9.56 -38.86
CA TRP A 49 10.34 10.76 -39.67
C TRP A 49 11.53 11.72 -39.50
N THR A 50 12.64 11.34 -40.10
CA THR A 50 13.74 12.26 -40.38
C THR A 50 13.35 13.24 -41.48
N LYS A 51 14.04 14.40 -41.54
CA LYS A 51 13.88 15.34 -42.66
C LYS A 51 14.03 14.62 -44.00
N GLU A 52 14.97 13.68 -44.11
CA GLU A 52 15.21 12.93 -45.35
C GLU A 52 14.05 12.00 -45.72
N ASN A 53 13.51 11.24 -44.76
CA ASN A 53 12.37 10.38 -45.02
C ASN A 53 11.12 11.19 -45.40
N MET A 54 10.87 12.32 -44.75
CA MET A 54 9.82 13.25 -45.16
C MET A 54 10.08 13.80 -46.58
N ARG A 55 11.34 14.13 -46.91
CA ARG A 55 11.69 14.58 -48.26
C ARG A 55 11.36 13.53 -49.32
N ARG A 56 11.70 12.27 -49.08
CA ARG A 56 11.45 11.19 -50.05
C ARG A 56 9.95 10.99 -50.35
N VAL A 57 9.06 11.37 -49.43
CA VAL A 57 7.60 11.34 -49.64
C VAL A 57 7.10 12.60 -50.34
N LEU A 58 7.62 13.76 -49.96
CA LEU A 58 7.08 15.07 -50.34
C LEU A 58 7.74 15.69 -51.60
N TYR A 59 9.04 15.47 -51.83
CA TYR A 59 9.77 16.05 -52.97
C TYR A 59 9.55 15.36 -54.30
N SER A 60 8.86 14.21 -54.35
CA SER A 60 8.47 13.62 -55.64
C SER A 60 7.53 14.56 -56.43
N ARG A 61 6.90 15.54 -55.76
CA ARG A 61 5.84 16.44 -56.26
C ARG A 61 5.80 17.76 -55.44
N GLU A 62 6.67 18.73 -55.78
CA GLU A 62 6.74 20.05 -55.09
C GLU A 62 5.38 20.80 -55.04
N ASP A 63 4.43 20.45 -55.91
CA ASP A 63 3.07 20.99 -55.97
C ASP A 63 2.18 20.64 -54.77
N TRP A 64 2.52 19.62 -53.98
CA TRP A 64 1.71 19.18 -52.83
C TRP A 64 1.95 19.99 -51.55
N ILE A 65 3.04 20.76 -51.51
CA ILE A 65 3.55 21.34 -50.27
C ILE A 65 3.28 22.85 -50.25
N LYS A 66 2.35 23.29 -49.41
CA LYS A 66 2.16 24.71 -49.10
C LYS A 66 3.02 25.20 -47.92
N ASP A 67 3.58 24.27 -47.13
CA ASP A 67 4.29 24.54 -45.87
C ASP A 67 5.65 23.84 -45.79
N THR A 68 6.60 24.38 -45.04
CA THR A 68 7.94 23.77 -44.95
C THR A 68 7.93 22.39 -44.27
N ILE A 69 8.88 21.51 -44.62
CA ILE A 69 9.09 20.22 -43.91
C ILE A 69 9.26 20.43 -42.41
N SER A 70 9.91 21.53 -42.00
CA SER A 70 10.07 21.86 -40.58
C SER A 70 8.72 22.15 -39.90
N THR A 71 7.78 22.76 -40.62
CA THR A 71 6.41 22.99 -40.14
C THR A 71 5.68 21.66 -40.00
N ILE A 72 5.73 20.79 -41.01
CA ILE A 72 5.07 19.48 -40.97
C ILE A 72 5.61 18.65 -39.81
N GLN A 73 6.94 18.57 -39.66
CA GLN A 73 7.59 17.80 -38.60
C GLN A 73 7.25 18.29 -37.19
N SER A 74 7.02 19.59 -37.00
CA SER A 74 6.75 20.16 -35.67
C SER A 74 5.26 20.20 -35.30
N GLN A 75 4.37 20.38 -36.27
CA GLN A 75 2.95 20.68 -36.02
C GLN A 75 1.96 19.68 -36.62
N TYR A 76 2.38 18.86 -37.58
CA TYR A 76 1.52 17.95 -38.35
C TYR A 76 2.11 16.54 -38.43
N LEU A 77 2.96 16.14 -37.47
CA LEU A 77 3.67 14.86 -37.52
C LEU A 77 2.70 13.68 -37.47
N ILE A 78 1.69 13.76 -36.60
CA ILE A 78 0.65 12.73 -36.46
C ILE A 78 -0.25 12.76 -37.70
N VAL A 79 -0.72 13.94 -38.12
CA VAL A 79 -1.54 14.10 -39.33
C VAL A 79 -0.85 13.52 -40.56
N PHE A 80 0.41 13.89 -40.78
CA PHE A 80 1.21 13.39 -41.89
C PHE A 80 1.40 11.88 -41.84
N SER A 81 1.66 11.33 -40.65
CA SER A 81 1.81 9.88 -40.46
C SER A 81 0.55 9.12 -40.84
N ILE A 82 -0.63 9.61 -40.43
CA ILE A 82 -1.92 9.00 -40.77
C ILE A 82 -2.13 9.00 -42.30
N LEU A 83 -1.89 10.14 -42.96
CA LEU A 83 -2.05 10.27 -44.41
C LEU A 83 -1.10 9.35 -45.19
N VAL A 84 0.17 9.26 -44.77
CA VAL A 84 1.12 8.30 -45.37
C VAL A 84 0.62 6.87 -45.15
N TYR A 85 0.13 6.54 -43.96
CA TYR A 85 -0.41 5.21 -43.68
C TYR A 85 -1.66 4.90 -44.53
N MET A 86 -2.49 5.88 -44.83
CA MET A 86 -3.61 5.73 -45.76
C MET A 86 -3.16 5.62 -47.23
N SER A 87 -1.85 5.64 -47.51
CA SER A 87 -1.28 5.77 -48.86
C SER A 87 -1.73 7.04 -49.60
N GLN A 88 -2.05 8.11 -48.86
CA GLN A 88 -2.61 9.36 -49.36
C GLN A 88 -1.85 10.62 -48.89
N PRO A 89 -0.50 10.67 -48.96
CA PRO A 89 0.27 11.83 -48.48
C PRO A 89 0.00 13.13 -49.24
N GLN A 90 -0.51 13.04 -50.49
CA GLN A 90 -0.83 14.20 -51.33
C GLN A 90 -1.91 15.12 -50.73
N HIS A 91 -2.74 14.61 -49.83
CA HIS A 91 -3.84 15.37 -49.24
C HIS A 91 -3.41 16.19 -48.01
N ILE A 92 -2.12 16.23 -47.66
CA ILE A 92 -1.60 17.04 -46.56
C ILE A 92 -1.99 18.52 -46.67
N SER A 93 -2.12 19.04 -47.90
CA SER A 93 -2.54 20.42 -48.16
C SER A 93 -3.98 20.73 -47.72
N LEU A 94 -4.85 19.71 -47.62
CA LEU A 94 -6.20 19.88 -47.07
C LEU A 94 -6.14 20.24 -45.58
N PHE A 95 -5.23 19.59 -44.86
CA PHE A 95 -5.06 19.78 -43.41
C PHE A 95 -4.29 21.07 -43.11
N THR A 96 -3.23 21.36 -43.87
CA THR A 96 -2.50 22.61 -43.65
C THR A 96 -3.32 23.83 -44.07
N GLY A 97 -4.11 23.74 -45.14
CA GLY A 97 -5.02 24.81 -45.59
C GLY A 97 -6.08 25.20 -44.56
N GLU A 98 -6.63 24.22 -43.84
CA GLU A 98 -7.62 24.44 -42.76
C GLU A 98 -6.99 24.58 -41.36
N PHE A 99 -5.66 24.66 -41.26
CA PHE A 99 -4.92 24.72 -39.99
C PHE A 99 -5.23 23.56 -39.01
N ILE A 100 -5.53 22.37 -39.54
CA ILE A 100 -5.79 21.15 -38.76
C ILE A 100 -4.46 20.51 -38.36
N LYS A 101 -3.93 20.92 -37.21
CA LYS A 101 -2.65 20.48 -36.65
C LYS A 101 -2.83 19.22 -35.80
N ASP A 102 -1.72 18.63 -35.36
CA ASP A 102 -1.73 17.52 -34.38
C ASP A 102 -2.48 17.91 -33.09
N THR A 103 -2.43 19.19 -32.70
CA THR A 103 -3.17 19.73 -31.55
C THR A 103 -4.67 19.84 -31.77
N SER A 104 -5.13 19.76 -33.02
CA SER A 104 -6.55 19.76 -33.40
C SER A 104 -7.16 18.35 -33.37
N LEU A 105 -6.34 17.31 -33.16
CA LEU A 105 -6.81 15.93 -33.05
C LEU A 105 -7.37 15.65 -31.64
N PRO A 106 -8.35 14.73 -31.50
CA PRO A 106 -8.96 13.96 -32.58
C PRO A 106 -10.01 14.78 -33.36
N LEU A 107 -10.16 14.49 -34.65
CA LEU A 107 -11.23 15.04 -35.46
C LEU A 107 -12.54 14.32 -35.13
N ALA A 108 -13.51 15.07 -34.62
CA ALA A 108 -14.86 14.58 -34.34
C ALA A 108 -15.74 14.56 -35.59
N ASP A 109 -15.59 15.55 -36.46
CA ASP A 109 -16.40 15.75 -37.66
C ASP A 109 -15.53 16.20 -38.84
N ASN A 110 -16.09 16.09 -40.05
CA ASN A 110 -15.49 16.66 -41.25
C ASN A 110 -15.51 18.20 -41.17
N PRO A 111 -14.46 18.90 -41.65
CA PRO A 111 -14.48 20.35 -41.71
C PRO A 111 -15.64 20.83 -42.57
N HIS A 112 -16.28 21.93 -42.17
CA HIS A 112 -17.50 22.46 -42.83
C HIS A 112 -17.29 22.71 -44.33
N ALA A 113 -16.08 23.07 -44.76
CA ALA A 113 -15.74 23.28 -46.16
C ALA A 113 -15.91 22.01 -47.04
N TYR A 114 -15.90 20.82 -46.44
CA TYR A 114 -15.95 19.53 -47.11
C TYR A 114 -17.14 18.66 -46.68
N SER A 115 -17.96 19.11 -45.71
CA SER A 115 -19.09 18.34 -45.20
C SER A 115 -20.32 18.34 -46.12
N GLU A 116 -20.58 19.46 -46.81
CA GLU A 116 -21.79 19.67 -47.64
C GLU A 116 -21.70 19.05 -49.04
N LYS A 117 -20.52 18.68 -49.50
CA LYS A 117 -20.32 18.06 -50.81
C LYS A 117 -20.42 16.54 -50.69
N GLU A 118 -21.65 16.02 -50.74
CA GLU A 118 -21.90 14.58 -50.87
C GLU A 118 -21.05 14.00 -52.02
N ASP A 119 -20.38 12.88 -51.77
CA ASP A 119 -19.46 12.18 -52.69
C ASP A 119 -18.18 12.89 -53.13
N SER A 120 -17.75 13.98 -52.48
CA SER A 120 -16.43 14.56 -52.76
C SER A 120 -15.26 13.66 -52.31
N GLU A 121 -14.14 13.70 -53.04
CA GLU A 121 -12.92 12.97 -52.70
C GLU A 121 -12.38 13.41 -51.33
N GLU A 122 -12.40 14.72 -51.07
CA GLU A 122 -11.93 15.31 -49.82
C GLU A 122 -12.73 14.80 -48.62
N LYS A 123 -14.06 14.68 -48.74
CA LYS A 123 -14.92 14.09 -47.69
C LYS A 123 -14.49 12.67 -47.36
N ARG A 124 -14.22 11.84 -48.38
CA ARG A 124 -13.76 10.44 -48.20
C ARG A 124 -12.41 10.37 -47.49
N VAL A 125 -11.48 11.28 -47.81
CA VAL A 125 -10.18 11.39 -47.13
C VAL A 125 -10.38 11.67 -45.63
N PHE A 126 -11.22 12.64 -45.27
CA PHE A 126 -11.47 12.93 -43.85
C PHE A 126 -12.19 11.78 -43.13
N GLU A 127 -13.14 11.10 -43.78
CA GLU A 127 -13.83 9.93 -43.21
C GLU A 127 -12.88 8.74 -42.97
N GLU A 128 -11.93 8.49 -43.88
CA GLU A 128 -10.91 7.46 -43.70
C GLU A 128 -9.88 7.86 -42.64
N PHE A 129 -9.44 9.13 -42.64
CA PHE A 129 -8.56 9.69 -41.62
C PHE A 129 -9.15 9.54 -40.22
N GLN A 130 -10.45 9.82 -40.06
CA GLN A 130 -11.15 9.70 -38.79
C GLN A 130 -11.18 8.27 -38.23
N LYS A 131 -11.11 7.25 -39.09
CA LYS A 131 -11.03 5.84 -38.68
C LYS A 131 -9.62 5.48 -38.23
N GLU A 132 -8.60 5.98 -38.94
CA GLU A 132 -7.19 5.66 -38.69
C GLU A 132 -6.57 6.46 -37.54
N GLN A 133 -7.08 7.67 -37.25
CA GLN A 133 -6.47 8.60 -36.28
C GLN A 133 -6.22 7.98 -34.90
N TRP A 134 -7.11 7.09 -34.44
CA TRP A 134 -7.07 6.55 -33.07
C TRP A 134 -5.81 5.75 -32.80
N ARG A 135 -5.26 5.08 -33.83
CA ARG A 135 -4.01 4.33 -33.72
C ARG A 135 -2.80 5.24 -33.54
N PHE A 136 -2.83 6.46 -34.06
CA PHE A 136 -1.72 7.42 -33.97
C PHE A 136 -1.93 8.49 -32.91
N TYR A 137 -3.06 8.46 -32.19
CA TYR A 137 -3.42 9.43 -31.16
C TYR A 137 -3.79 8.73 -29.84
N PRO A 138 -2.85 7.98 -29.22
CA PRO A 138 -3.08 7.41 -27.89
C PRO A 138 -3.22 8.52 -26.84
N PHE A 139 -3.90 8.22 -25.74
CA PHE A 139 -3.96 9.12 -24.59
C PHE A 139 -2.59 9.25 -23.93
N LEU A 140 -2.14 10.49 -23.76
CA LEU A 140 -0.87 10.83 -23.11
C LEU A 140 -1.14 11.44 -21.75
N PHE A 141 -0.55 10.83 -20.73
CA PHE A 141 -0.57 11.35 -19.37
C PHE A 141 0.59 12.35 -19.24
N LYS A 142 0.31 13.65 -19.22
CA LYS A 142 1.35 14.65 -19.00
C LYS A 142 1.66 14.72 -17.50
N THR A 143 2.82 14.23 -17.09
CA THR A 143 3.24 14.25 -15.67
C THR A 143 4.12 15.43 -15.27
N ASP A 144 4.79 16.08 -16.23
CA ASP A 144 5.84 17.04 -15.90
C ASP A 144 5.47 18.47 -16.33
N GLY A 145 5.55 19.40 -15.37
CA GLY A 145 5.66 20.85 -15.61
C GLY A 145 4.43 21.57 -16.20
N GLY A 146 3.31 20.89 -16.39
CA GLY A 146 2.06 21.47 -16.92
C GLY A 146 0.83 21.12 -16.07
N PRO A 147 -0.30 21.80 -16.28
CA PRO A 147 -1.54 21.51 -15.55
C PRO A 147 -1.99 20.08 -15.85
N LYS A 148 -2.27 19.32 -14.78
CA LYS A 148 -2.80 17.96 -14.89
C LYS A 148 -4.22 17.98 -15.48
N PRO A 149 -4.61 16.99 -16.30
CA PRO A 149 -5.97 16.93 -16.83
C PRO A 149 -6.97 16.77 -15.69
N ARG A 150 -8.05 17.55 -15.73
CA ARG A 150 -9.14 17.54 -14.74
C ARG A 150 -10.44 17.26 -15.48
N LYS A 151 -11.15 16.19 -15.10
CA LYS A 151 -12.45 15.79 -15.68
C LYS A 151 -12.41 15.76 -17.22
N ARG A 152 -11.26 15.30 -17.78
CA ARG A 152 -11.06 15.32 -19.22
C ARG A 152 -11.98 14.30 -19.88
N HIS A 153 -12.86 14.76 -20.76
CA HIS A 153 -13.71 13.85 -21.51
C HIS A 153 -12.88 13.16 -22.60
N LEU A 154 -12.80 11.82 -22.56
CA LEU A 154 -12.14 11.03 -23.59
C LEU A 154 -13.18 10.50 -24.58
N PRO A 155 -12.94 10.63 -25.89
CA PRO A 155 -13.77 9.96 -26.89
C PRO A 155 -13.75 8.44 -26.70
N PRO A 156 -14.85 7.73 -27.00
CA PRO A 156 -14.96 6.28 -26.78
C PRO A 156 -13.85 5.43 -27.44
N LEU A 157 -13.37 5.90 -28.60
CA LEU A 157 -12.36 5.22 -29.42
C LEU A 157 -10.93 5.60 -29.06
N GLN A 158 -10.72 6.54 -28.13
CA GLN A 158 -9.37 6.91 -27.72
C GLN A 158 -8.70 5.73 -27.02
N ILE A 159 -7.49 5.41 -27.48
CA ILE A 159 -6.70 4.30 -26.94
C ILE A 159 -5.94 4.80 -25.71
N ILE A 160 -6.22 4.20 -24.56
CA ILE A 160 -5.48 4.38 -23.32
C ILE A 160 -4.37 3.31 -23.29
N PRO A 161 -3.09 3.67 -23.16
CA PRO A 161 -1.97 2.74 -23.27
C PRO A 161 -1.77 1.88 -22.00
N ILE A 162 -2.84 1.17 -21.61
CA ILE A 162 -2.87 0.19 -20.52
C ILE A 162 -2.33 -1.14 -21.04
N MET A 163 -1.24 -1.63 -20.43
CA MET A 163 -0.63 -2.93 -20.73
C MET A 163 -1.15 -4.04 -19.82
N ALA A 164 -1.49 -3.70 -18.58
CA ALA A 164 -2.05 -4.61 -17.59
C ALA A 164 -2.92 -3.83 -16.61
N LYS A 165 -3.96 -4.48 -16.08
CA LYS A 165 -4.93 -3.89 -15.16
C LYS A 165 -5.39 -4.94 -14.16
N ASP A 166 -4.94 -4.83 -12.93
CA ASP A 166 -5.27 -5.75 -11.84
C ASP A 166 -6.20 -5.05 -10.83
N ARG A 167 -7.32 -5.66 -10.47
CA ARG A 167 -8.20 -5.11 -9.41
C ARG A 167 -7.48 -5.25 -8.06
N ILE A 168 -7.47 -4.17 -7.28
CA ILE A 168 -6.99 -4.19 -5.90
C ILE A 168 -8.18 -4.51 -5.01
N GLU A 169 -8.21 -5.73 -4.46
CA GLU A 169 -9.26 -6.15 -3.54
C GLU A 169 -9.14 -5.41 -2.20
N HIS A 170 -10.26 -4.86 -1.73
CA HIS A 170 -10.36 -4.27 -0.40
C HIS A 170 -11.16 -5.24 0.47
N SER A 171 -10.56 -5.69 1.57
CA SER A 171 -11.22 -6.58 2.53
C SER A 171 -12.42 -5.88 3.17
N GLY A 172 -13.66 -6.30 2.86
CA GLY A 172 -14.84 -5.95 3.66
C GLY A 172 -16.15 -5.68 2.93
N ASN A 173 -16.15 -5.27 1.66
CA ASN A 173 -17.40 -4.94 0.95
C ASN A 173 -17.74 -5.97 -0.13
N VAL A 174 -18.49 -7.00 0.28
CA VAL A 174 -19.23 -7.87 -0.63
C VAL A 174 -20.50 -7.11 -1.04
N GLN A 175 -20.49 -6.36 -2.15
CA GLN A 175 -21.60 -6.21 -3.13
C GLN A 175 -21.67 -4.91 -3.99
N GLU A 176 -20.83 -3.88 -3.80
CA GLU A 176 -20.95 -2.69 -4.66
C GLU A 176 -19.76 -2.50 -5.62
N ASP A 177 -19.98 -2.88 -6.88
CA ASP A 177 -19.09 -2.71 -8.04
C ASP A 177 -19.01 -1.25 -8.56
N ASN A 178 -19.50 -0.28 -7.78
CA ASN A 178 -19.68 1.11 -8.18
C ASN A 178 -18.37 1.89 -8.14
N ILE A 179 -17.50 1.59 -7.17
CA ILE A 179 -16.16 2.19 -7.04
C ILE A 179 -15.14 1.06 -7.02
N CYS A 180 -14.19 1.09 -7.95
CA CYS A 180 -13.13 0.08 -8.06
C CYS A 180 -11.77 0.75 -8.10
N VAL A 181 -10.78 0.09 -7.49
CA VAL A 181 -9.39 0.51 -7.53
C VAL A 181 -8.60 -0.54 -8.31
N TYR A 182 -7.83 -0.10 -9.29
CA TYR A 182 -6.99 -0.96 -10.12
C TYR A 182 -5.54 -0.53 -10.05
N ARG A 183 -4.63 -1.50 -9.93
CA ARG A 183 -3.23 -1.32 -10.28
C ARG A 183 -3.12 -1.41 -11.79
N VAL A 184 -2.58 -0.37 -12.42
CA VAL A 184 -2.49 -0.26 -13.87
C VAL A 184 -1.04 -0.11 -14.29
N GLN A 185 -0.60 -0.97 -15.20
CA GLN A 185 0.67 -0.83 -15.88
C GLN A 185 0.46 -0.03 -17.17
N LEU A 186 1.09 1.13 -17.27
CA LEU A 186 1.04 1.98 -18.45
C LEU A 186 2.27 1.74 -19.33
N HIS A 187 2.11 1.95 -20.64
CA HIS A 187 3.20 1.83 -21.58
C HIS A 187 4.27 2.91 -21.35
N SER A 188 5.52 2.49 -21.14
CA SER A 188 6.64 3.36 -20.71
C SER A 188 6.98 4.49 -21.70
N GLN A 189 6.66 4.31 -22.98
CA GLN A 189 6.85 5.36 -23.99
C GLN A 189 5.76 6.44 -23.98
N CYS A 190 4.63 6.19 -23.31
CA CYS A 190 3.51 7.12 -23.18
C CYS A 190 3.46 7.74 -21.78
N PHE A 191 4.08 7.11 -20.79
CA PHE A 191 4.12 7.60 -19.42
C PHE A 191 5.41 7.21 -18.70
N SER A 192 6.01 8.15 -17.97
CA SER A 192 7.30 7.93 -17.28
C SER A 192 7.16 7.01 -16.07
N GLN A 193 6.01 6.99 -15.41
CA GLN A 193 5.71 6.06 -14.33
C GLN A 193 5.13 4.76 -14.90
N GLN A 194 5.80 3.63 -14.63
CA GLN A 194 5.34 2.34 -15.15
C GLN A 194 4.03 1.87 -14.51
N PHE A 195 3.84 2.14 -13.21
CA PHE A 195 2.67 1.71 -12.45
C PHE A 195 1.93 2.91 -11.85
N VAL A 196 0.61 2.88 -11.99
CA VAL A 196 -0.33 3.85 -11.40
C VAL A 196 -1.52 3.14 -10.81
N VAL A 197 -2.33 3.88 -10.07
CA VAL A 197 -3.64 3.44 -9.59
C VAL A 197 -4.72 4.14 -10.39
N PHE A 198 -5.68 3.37 -10.91
CA PHE A 198 -6.93 3.90 -11.46
C PHE A 198 -8.04 3.65 -10.45
N LYS A 199 -8.57 4.72 -9.86
CA LYS A 199 -9.80 4.67 -9.06
C LYS A 199 -10.97 5.06 -9.95
N THR A 200 -11.86 4.11 -10.20
CA THR A 200 -12.96 4.25 -11.16
C THR A 200 -14.30 4.31 -10.46
N TYR A 201 -15.19 5.17 -10.92
CA TYR A 201 -16.53 5.37 -10.41
C TYR A 201 -17.51 5.13 -11.55
N ARG A 202 -18.45 4.20 -11.37
CA ARG A 202 -19.53 3.93 -12.33
C ARG A 202 -20.71 4.84 -12.04
N ASP A 203 -21.25 5.44 -13.09
CA ASP A 203 -22.27 6.49 -13.00
C ASP A 203 -23.67 5.94 -12.69
N ILE A 204 -23.83 5.37 -11.51
CA ILE A 204 -25.04 4.63 -11.13
C ILE A 204 -25.99 5.51 -10.30
N ASN A 205 -25.45 6.38 -9.45
CA ASN A 205 -26.23 7.32 -8.63
C ASN A 205 -25.47 8.65 -8.41
N GLU A 206 -26.16 9.65 -7.86
CA GLU A 206 -25.58 10.98 -7.60
C GLU A 206 -24.57 10.99 -6.44
N GLU A 207 -24.68 10.07 -5.49
CA GLU A 207 -23.76 9.94 -4.36
C GLU A 207 -22.35 9.55 -4.83
N VAL A 208 -22.23 8.54 -5.69
CA VAL A 208 -20.97 8.11 -6.30
C VAL A 208 -20.35 9.21 -7.16
N LYS A 209 -21.18 10.01 -7.86
CA LYS A 209 -20.69 11.18 -8.60
C LYS A 209 -20.13 12.24 -7.65
N GLN A 210 -20.82 12.52 -6.55
CA GLN A 210 -20.37 13.49 -5.56
C GLN A 210 -19.03 13.08 -4.93
N LEU A 211 -18.85 11.78 -4.61
CA LEU A 211 -17.57 11.26 -4.11
C LEU A 211 -16.42 11.49 -5.11
N TYR A 212 -16.66 11.25 -6.40
CA TYR A 212 -15.68 11.55 -7.45
C TYR A 212 -15.39 13.06 -7.55
N GLU A 213 -16.43 13.89 -7.49
CA GLU A 213 -16.28 15.35 -7.58
C GLU A 213 -15.46 15.90 -6.41
N ASN A 214 -15.76 15.47 -5.18
CA ASN A 214 -15.03 15.84 -3.98
C ASN A 214 -13.55 15.48 -4.10
N GLU A 215 -13.26 14.25 -4.54
CA GLU A 215 -11.88 13.75 -4.65
C GLU A 215 -11.08 14.50 -5.72
N VAL A 216 -11.66 14.73 -6.91
CA VAL A 216 -11.01 15.51 -7.97
C VAL A 216 -10.76 16.95 -7.54
N ASP A 217 -11.71 17.58 -6.85
CA ASP A 217 -11.60 18.96 -6.41
C ASP A 217 -10.52 19.11 -5.31
N MET A 218 -10.42 18.16 -4.38
CA MET A 218 -9.38 18.13 -3.34
C MET A 218 -7.99 17.99 -3.94
N TYR A 219 -7.75 16.97 -4.77
CA TYR A 219 -6.45 16.80 -5.41
C TYR A 219 -6.07 17.97 -6.32
N THR A 220 -7.07 18.58 -6.97
CA THR A 220 -6.88 19.79 -7.78
C THR A 220 -6.36 20.96 -6.95
N GLN A 221 -6.96 21.23 -5.77
CA GLN A 221 -6.49 22.32 -4.90
C GLN A 221 -5.10 22.03 -4.33
N LEU A 222 -4.82 20.78 -3.96
CA LEU A 222 -3.52 20.35 -3.44
C LEU A 222 -2.41 20.46 -4.49
N ASP A 223 -2.69 20.14 -5.76
CA ASP A 223 -1.73 20.25 -6.86
C ASP A 223 -1.33 21.70 -7.16
N ASP A 224 -2.26 22.64 -6.97
CA ASP A 224 -1.99 24.08 -7.15
C ASP A 224 -1.12 24.67 -6.02
N GLN A 225 -0.92 23.92 -4.91
CA GLN A 225 0.03 24.27 -3.87
C GLN A 225 1.43 23.79 -4.23
N THR A 226 2.33 24.73 -4.51
CA THR A 226 3.74 24.46 -4.87
C THR A 226 4.59 23.81 -3.76
N THR A 227 3.98 23.47 -2.62
CA THR A 227 4.63 22.70 -1.56
C THR A 227 4.47 21.21 -1.86
N SER A 228 5.54 20.60 -2.35
CA SER A 228 5.69 19.16 -2.54
C SER A 228 5.71 18.44 -1.19
N TYR A 229 4.57 18.37 -0.51
CA TYR A 229 4.43 17.49 0.65
C TYR A 229 4.43 16.05 0.13
N ASP A 230 5.51 15.32 0.42
CA ASP A 230 5.66 13.91 0.04
C ASP A 230 4.80 12.96 0.89
N SER A 231 3.85 13.51 1.64
CA SER A 231 2.96 12.82 2.58
C SER A 231 1.51 12.71 2.06
N ILE A 232 1.27 13.00 0.78
CA ILE A 232 -0.01 12.80 0.08
C ILE A 232 0.30 12.04 -1.22
N ILE A 233 -0.55 11.08 -1.57
CA ILE A 233 -0.46 10.34 -2.83
C ILE A 233 -0.52 11.30 -4.02
N LYS A 234 0.42 11.18 -4.96
CA LYS A 234 0.44 12.08 -6.11
C LYS A 234 -0.74 11.82 -7.03
N TYR A 235 -1.50 12.87 -7.31
CA TYR A 235 -2.51 12.90 -8.35
C TYR A 235 -1.84 13.09 -9.72
N PHE A 236 -2.24 12.32 -10.74
CA PHE A 236 -1.74 12.47 -12.12
C PHE A 236 -2.78 13.04 -13.08
N GLY A 237 -4.06 13.05 -12.69
CA GLY A 237 -5.15 13.58 -13.49
C GLY A 237 -6.42 12.76 -13.36
N SER A 238 -7.49 13.24 -14.00
CA SER A 238 -8.77 12.53 -14.09
C SER A 238 -9.37 12.67 -15.48
N PHE A 239 -10.14 11.64 -15.85
CA PHE A 239 -10.82 11.59 -17.13
C PHE A 239 -12.18 10.90 -17.02
N GLU A 240 -13.03 11.19 -17.98
CA GLU A 240 -14.41 10.73 -18.05
C GLU A 240 -14.67 10.12 -19.42
N ILE A 241 -15.28 8.94 -19.41
CA ILE A 241 -15.88 8.31 -20.57
C ILE A 241 -17.36 8.07 -20.24
N PRO A 242 -18.25 7.87 -21.23
CA PRO A 242 -19.66 7.67 -20.95
C PRO A 242 -19.90 6.56 -19.91
N GLY A 243 -20.47 6.93 -18.75
CA GLY A 243 -20.80 6.01 -17.67
C GLY A 243 -19.67 5.62 -16.71
N LEU A 244 -18.44 6.12 -16.92
CA LEU A 244 -17.29 5.80 -16.07
C LEU A 244 -16.37 7.01 -15.89
N ARG A 245 -16.10 7.34 -14.63
CA ARG A 245 -15.16 8.39 -14.21
C ARG A 245 -13.92 7.76 -13.62
N THR A 246 -12.75 8.29 -13.92
CA THR A 246 -11.48 7.71 -13.47
C THR A 246 -10.54 8.77 -12.93
N ILE A 247 -9.98 8.51 -11.75
CA ILE A 247 -8.91 9.27 -11.10
C ILE A 247 -7.63 8.43 -11.19
N ILE A 248 -6.52 9.10 -11.54
CA ILE A 248 -5.22 8.45 -11.73
C ILE A 248 -4.28 8.93 -10.61
N LEU A 249 -3.73 7.98 -9.87
CA LEU A 249 -2.94 8.23 -8.66
C LEU A 249 -1.59 7.49 -8.69
N GLU A 250 -0.65 7.94 -7.85
CA GLU A 250 0.60 7.23 -7.54
C GLU A 250 0.31 5.84 -6.99
N TYR A 251 1.02 4.85 -7.51
CA TYR A 251 0.99 3.49 -6.97
C TYR A 251 1.93 3.39 -5.77
N ALA A 252 1.39 2.99 -4.62
CA ALA A 252 2.12 2.76 -3.39
C ALA A 252 2.34 1.24 -3.18
N PRO A 253 3.54 0.70 -3.51
CA PRO A 253 3.76 -0.75 -3.49
C PRO A 253 3.82 -1.34 -2.08
N GLY A 254 3.98 -0.52 -1.03
CA GLY A 254 3.98 -0.98 0.36
C GLY A 254 2.59 -1.27 0.93
N GLY A 255 1.52 -1.03 0.16
CA GLY A 255 0.15 -1.22 0.64
C GLY A 255 -0.29 -0.12 1.61
N ASN A 256 -1.17 -0.47 2.55
CA ASN A 256 -1.67 0.45 3.58
C ASN A 256 -1.08 0.12 4.97
N LEU A 257 -1.17 1.09 5.89
CA LEU A 257 -0.63 1.00 7.25
C LEU A 257 -1.26 -0.14 8.07
N GLN A 258 -2.53 -0.47 7.86
CA GLN A 258 -3.15 -1.62 8.53
C GLN A 258 -2.48 -2.94 8.11
N SER A 259 -2.29 -3.15 6.80
CA SER A 259 -1.60 -4.32 6.29
C SER A 259 -0.15 -4.37 6.76
N PHE A 260 0.50 -3.21 6.90
CA PHE A 260 1.86 -3.12 7.43
C PHE A 260 1.94 -3.57 8.89
N PHE A 261 1.01 -3.12 9.74
CA PHE A 261 0.97 -3.58 11.13
C PHE A 261 0.80 -5.09 11.26
N LYS A 262 -0.03 -5.69 10.39
CA LYS A 262 -0.24 -7.14 10.34
C LYS A 262 0.94 -7.93 9.82
N ALA A 263 1.65 -7.40 8.82
CA ALA A 263 2.65 -8.15 8.08
C ALA A 263 4.06 -8.06 8.66
N TYR A 264 4.41 -6.97 9.34
CA TYR A 264 5.78 -6.69 9.78
C TYR A 264 5.92 -6.72 11.30
N PRO A 265 7.09 -7.12 11.82
CA PRO A 265 7.36 -7.04 13.26
C PRO A 265 7.56 -5.58 13.71
N PRO A 266 7.33 -5.28 14.99
CA PRO A 266 7.61 -3.95 15.52
C PRO A 266 9.12 -3.64 15.58
N PRO A 267 9.53 -2.36 15.45
CA PRO A 267 10.93 -1.96 15.46
C PRO A 267 11.59 -2.20 16.83
N LEU A 268 12.53 -3.15 16.87
CA LEU A 268 13.28 -3.49 18.08
C LEU A 268 14.47 -2.56 18.34
N ALA A 269 15.14 -2.09 17.28
CA ALA A 269 16.27 -1.18 17.40
C ALA A 269 15.78 0.26 17.68
N HIS A 270 16.56 1.02 18.45
CA HIS A 270 16.25 2.42 18.73
C HIS A 270 16.25 3.28 17.46
N SER A 271 17.19 3.02 16.54
CA SER A 271 17.26 3.70 15.25
C SER A 271 16.00 3.46 14.40
N ASP A 272 15.51 2.23 14.38
CA ASP A 272 14.32 1.85 13.60
C ASP A 272 13.04 2.47 14.18
N ARG A 273 12.98 2.59 15.52
CA ARG A 273 11.89 3.34 16.17
C ARG A 273 11.91 4.80 15.77
N ILE A 274 13.08 5.45 15.77
CA ILE A 274 13.20 6.85 15.32
C ILE A 274 12.73 6.98 13.87
N LEU A 275 13.21 6.11 12.98
CA LEU A 275 12.84 6.14 11.56
C LEU A 275 11.33 5.99 11.36
N PHE A 276 10.72 4.99 11.99
CA PHE A 276 9.28 4.76 11.90
C PHE A 276 8.47 5.98 12.37
N TRP A 277 8.82 6.54 13.53
CA TRP A 277 8.11 7.69 14.08
C TRP A 277 8.34 8.98 13.30
N ASP A 278 9.56 9.23 12.82
CA ASP A 278 9.86 10.37 11.95
C ASP A 278 9.02 10.32 10.67
N SER A 279 8.97 9.14 10.04
CA SER A 279 8.12 8.89 8.88
C SER A 279 6.63 9.09 9.18
N LEU A 280 6.12 8.57 10.31
CA LEU A 280 4.71 8.68 10.68
C LEU A 280 4.33 10.14 10.99
N MET A 281 5.19 10.86 11.72
CA MET A 281 4.98 12.28 12.02
C MET A 281 5.10 13.17 10.78
N GLY A 282 5.76 12.70 9.72
CA GLY A 282 5.73 13.32 8.39
C GLY A 282 4.33 13.52 7.82
N LEU A 283 3.31 12.75 8.26
CA LEU A 283 1.91 12.95 7.88
C LEU A 283 1.36 14.33 8.31
N LEU A 284 1.87 14.92 9.40
CA LEU A 284 1.45 16.26 9.84
C LEU A 284 1.68 17.32 8.77
N GLY A 285 2.73 17.18 7.96
CA GLY A 285 2.97 18.07 6.81
C GLY A 285 1.91 17.93 5.72
N GLY A 286 1.47 16.70 5.43
CA GLY A 286 0.35 16.45 4.52
C GLY A 286 -0.96 17.00 5.06
N LEU A 287 -1.18 16.90 6.37
CA LEU A 287 -2.39 17.41 7.00
C LEU A 287 -2.44 18.94 7.00
N ASP A 288 -1.32 19.63 7.24
CA ASP A 288 -1.21 21.09 7.05
C ASP A 288 -1.60 21.50 5.62
N ALA A 289 -1.19 20.73 4.61
CA ALA A 289 -1.52 21.00 3.22
C ALA A 289 -3.03 20.91 2.96
N ILE A 290 -3.67 19.86 3.48
CA ILE A 290 -5.12 19.62 3.37
C ILE A 290 -5.89 20.73 4.09
N HIS A 291 -5.45 21.11 5.30
CA HIS A 291 -6.15 22.11 6.10
C HIS A 291 -6.00 23.53 5.55
N ASN A 292 -4.91 23.82 4.84
CA ASN A 292 -4.56 25.16 4.38
C ASN A 292 -4.48 25.27 2.84
N LEU A 293 -5.50 24.79 2.12
CA LEU A 293 -5.59 24.72 0.64
C LEU A 293 -5.36 26.05 -0.13
N ARG A 294 -5.53 27.21 0.50
CA ARG A 294 -4.95 28.46 -0.01
C ARG A 294 -4.38 29.30 1.12
N LYS A 295 -3.05 29.29 1.27
CA LYS A 295 -2.32 30.19 2.17
C LYS A 295 -2.46 31.64 1.64
N SER A 296 -3.25 32.48 2.31
CA SER A 296 -3.46 33.86 1.86
C SER A 296 -2.16 34.66 1.96
N ARG A 297 -1.90 35.53 0.97
CA ARG A 297 -0.95 36.67 1.13
C ARG A 297 -1.61 37.83 1.91
N GLY A 298 -2.45 37.50 2.90
CA GLY A 298 -3.67 38.21 3.24
C GLY A 298 -3.53 39.64 3.77
N VAL A 299 -4.33 40.53 3.16
CA VAL A 299 -4.88 41.75 3.78
C VAL A 299 -6.13 41.37 4.58
N LYS A 300 -6.39 42.06 5.70
CA LYS A 300 -7.52 41.81 6.61
C LYS A 300 -8.87 41.81 5.85
N GLY A 301 -9.65 40.74 5.98
CA GLY A 301 -10.96 40.58 5.31
C GLY A 301 -10.98 39.66 4.08
N SER A 302 -9.84 39.08 3.67
CA SER A 302 -9.80 38.06 2.61
C SER A 302 -10.41 36.72 3.03
N TRP A 303 -10.86 35.93 2.07
CA TRP A 303 -11.30 34.54 2.27
C TRP A 303 -10.16 33.55 1.99
N GLU A 304 -10.10 32.48 2.77
CA GLU A 304 -9.17 31.34 2.63
C GLU A 304 -9.94 30.07 2.29
N LEU A 305 -9.34 29.19 1.48
CA LEU A 305 -9.85 27.82 1.31
C LEU A 305 -9.19 26.93 2.35
N LYS A 306 -10.02 26.17 3.07
CA LYS A 306 -9.62 25.13 4.01
C LYS A 306 -10.23 23.80 3.58
N GLY A 307 -9.55 22.71 3.90
CA GLY A 307 -10.00 21.35 3.66
C GLY A 307 -10.05 20.55 4.95
N THR A 308 -10.79 19.44 4.92
CA THR A 308 -10.79 18.37 5.92
C THR A 308 -10.75 17.03 5.20
N HIS A 309 -10.06 16.03 5.74
CA HIS A 309 -9.96 14.69 5.14
C HIS A 309 -11.15 13.80 5.54
N GLN A 310 -11.57 13.87 6.81
CA GLN A 310 -12.73 13.20 7.40
C GLN A 310 -12.71 11.65 7.44
N ASP A 311 -11.67 10.98 6.93
CA ASP A 311 -11.56 9.51 6.98
C ASP A 311 -10.10 9.06 7.18
N ILE A 312 -9.41 9.69 8.14
CA ILE A 312 -8.04 9.31 8.52
C ILE A 312 -8.10 8.03 9.35
N ARG A 313 -7.51 6.97 8.81
CA ARG A 313 -7.42 5.65 9.43
C ARG A 313 -6.27 4.84 8.81
N PRO A 314 -5.79 3.76 9.43
CA PRO A 314 -4.66 2.98 8.90
C PRO A 314 -4.87 2.44 7.48
N GLN A 315 -6.11 2.21 7.05
CA GLN A 315 -6.44 1.74 5.69
C GLN A 315 -6.22 2.80 4.60
N ASN A 316 -6.36 4.09 4.96
CA ASN A 316 -6.23 5.22 4.04
C ASN A 316 -4.86 5.90 4.10
N ILE A 317 -3.92 5.31 4.87
CA ILE A 317 -2.52 5.73 4.90
C ILE A 317 -1.72 4.70 4.11
N LEU A 318 -1.24 5.11 2.94
CA LEU A 318 -0.47 4.26 2.03
C LEU A 318 1.03 4.38 2.27
N ILE A 319 1.77 3.35 1.88
CA ILE A 319 3.20 3.21 2.14
C ILE A 319 3.98 3.18 0.84
N CYS A 320 4.85 4.17 0.67
CA CYS A 320 5.87 4.17 -0.37
C CYS A 320 7.23 3.76 0.27
N PRO A 321 7.74 2.56 -0.01
CA PRO A 321 9.02 2.10 0.52
C PRO A 321 10.17 3.05 0.16
N GLY A 322 11.11 3.20 1.08
CA GLY A 322 12.40 3.86 0.84
C GLY A 322 13.45 2.90 0.28
N PRO A 323 14.76 3.15 0.53
CA PRO A 323 15.84 2.24 0.15
C PRO A 323 15.63 0.83 0.71
N ALA A 324 16.07 -0.18 -0.05
CA ALA A 324 15.72 -1.60 0.16
C ALA A 324 16.29 -2.25 1.44
N ASP A 325 17.12 -1.53 2.20
CA ASP A 325 17.88 -2.03 3.34
C ASP A 325 17.18 -1.85 4.69
N ASN A 326 16.09 -1.07 4.78
CA ASN A 326 15.34 -0.91 6.02
C ASN A 326 13.82 -0.83 5.79
N ILE A 327 13.09 -1.82 6.32
CA ILE A 327 11.62 -1.92 6.18
C ILE A 327 10.84 -0.81 6.90
N TYR A 328 11.47 -0.10 7.85
CA TYR A 328 10.88 1.03 8.57
C TYR A 328 11.24 2.38 7.94
N ALA A 329 12.21 2.41 7.02
CA ALA A 329 12.52 3.58 6.21
C ALA A 329 11.48 3.72 5.08
N VAL A 330 10.26 4.05 5.46
CA VAL A 330 9.11 4.20 4.55
C VAL A 330 8.59 5.62 4.55
N ARG A 331 7.82 5.98 3.52
CA ARG A 331 7.04 7.21 3.50
C ARG A 331 5.56 6.89 3.61
N PHE A 332 4.92 7.44 4.64
CA PHE A 332 3.48 7.35 4.81
C PHE A 332 2.79 8.50 4.06
N LYS A 333 1.74 8.18 3.33
CA LYS A 333 1.01 9.14 2.50
C LYS A 333 -0.49 8.99 2.70
N PHE A 334 -1.19 10.10 2.89
CA PHE A 334 -2.65 10.10 2.84
C PHE A 334 -3.15 9.75 1.45
N ALA A 335 -4.21 8.94 1.41
CA ALA A 335 -4.97 8.56 0.24
C ALA A 335 -6.47 8.61 0.56
N ASP A 336 -7.29 8.43 -0.47
CA ASP A 336 -8.76 8.42 -0.39
C ASP A 336 -9.37 9.73 0.13
N MET A 337 -9.57 10.69 -0.80
CA MET A 337 -10.15 11.99 -0.49
C MET A 337 -11.65 12.06 -0.80
N GLY A 338 -12.33 10.93 -1.00
CA GLY A 338 -13.75 10.88 -1.39
C GLY A 338 -14.68 11.51 -0.36
N THR A 339 -14.34 11.39 0.93
CA THR A 339 -15.05 12.01 2.07
C THR A 339 -14.55 13.43 2.38
N GLY A 340 -13.52 13.90 1.69
CA GLY A 340 -12.91 15.19 1.95
C GLY A 340 -13.88 16.34 1.65
N HIS A 341 -13.81 17.40 2.46
CA HIS A 341 -14.67 18.58 2.29
C HIS A 341 -13.85 19.87 2.23
N ILE A 342 -14.15 20.70 1.24
CA ILE A 342 -13.50 22.01 1.01
C ILE A 342 -14.48 23.12 1.40
N HIS A 343 -14.05 24.04 2.25
CA HIS A 343 -14.89 25.15 2.71
C HIS A 343 -14.14 26.48 2.73
N ARG A 344 -14.90 27.58 2.71
CA ARG A 344 -14.35 28.95 2.79
C ARG A 344 -14.35 29.45 4.23
N ALA A 345 -13.19 29.90 4.70
CA ALA A 345 -13.03 30.55 6.01
C ALA A 345 -12.65 32.02 5.85
N ARG A 346 -13.11 32.91 6.75
CA ARG A 346 -12.65 34.31 6.78
C ARG A 346 -11.29 34.39 7.45
N TYR A 347 -10.36 35.13 6.84
CA TYR A 347 -9.06 35.42 7.43
C TYR A 347 -9.24 36.20 8.75
N GLN A 348 -8.74 35.64 9.86
CA GLN A 348 -8.92 36.16 11.23
C GLN A 348 -10.37 36.30 11.73
N GLY A 349 -11.33 35.52 11.18
CA GLY A 349 -12.70 35.44 11.68
C GLY A 349 -13.13 34.00 11.99
N LEU A 350 -14.27 33.81 12.68
CA LEU A 350 -14.89 32.49 12.82
C LEU A 350 -15.25 31.98 11.41
N GLY A 351 -14.63 30.88 11.01
CA GLY A 351 -14.87 30.22 9.72
C GLY A 351 -16.25 29.54 9.68
N LEU A 352 -16.76 29.33 8.47
CA LEU A 352 -17.88 28.41 8.26
C LEU A 352 -17.38 26.98 8.45
N ASN A 353 -18.19 26.16 9.11
CA ASN A 353 -17.85 24.79 9.46
C ASN A 353 -17.91 23.86 8.23
N ALA A 354 -17.22 22.71 8.28
CA ALA A 354 -17.35 21.68 7.24
C ALA A 354 -18.64 20.88 7.45
N GLU A 355 -19.28 20.48 6.34
CA GLU A 355 -20.30 19.45 6.38
C GLU A 355 -19.65 18.09 6.61
N ASP A 356 -20.40 17.22 7.26
CA ASP A 356 -19.95 15.94 7.74
C ASP A 356 -20.31 14.82 6.76
N ASN A 357 -19.29 14.18 6.19
CA ASN A 357 -19.42 13.22 5.09
C ASN A 357 -19.38 11.74 5.52
N TRP A 358 -19.69 11.43 6.79
CA TRP A 358 -19.92 10.04 7.22
C TRP A 358 -18.69 9.11 7.05
N GLY A 359 -17.49 9.61 7.39
CA GLY A 359 -16.26 8.81 7.47
C GLY A 359 -16.27 7.77 8.59
N ASN A 360 -15.15 7.08 8.84
CA ASN A 360 -15.12 5.97 9.79
C ASN A 360 -15.47 6.35 11.25
N GLY A 361 -16.42 5.64 11.86
CA GLY A 361 -16.89 5.90 13.22
C GLY A 361 -15.88 5.63 14.34
N MET A 362 -14.95 4.67 14.17
CA MET A 362 -13.95 4.27 15.18
C MET A 362 -12.83 5.32 15.37
N TYR A 363 -12.44 6.03 14.32
CA TYR A 363 -11.45 7.12 14.41
C TYR A 363 -12.10 8.50 14.49
N SER A 364 -13.42 8.56 14.56
CA SER A 364 -14.16 9.82 14.67
C SER A 364 -13.82 10.54 15.97
N ALA A 365 -13.81 11.87 15.89
CA ALA A 365 -13.69 12.73 17.05
C ALA A 365 -15.02 12.82 17.81
N PRO A 366 -15.00 13.14 19.12
CA PRO A 366 -16.21 13.29 19.93
C PRO A 366 -17.29 14.18 19.33
N GLU A 367 -16.91 15.28 18.71
CA GLU A 367 -17.83 16.23 18.08
C GLU A 367 -18.52 15.66 16.83
N ALA A 368 -17.96 14.61 16.22
CA ALA A 368 -18.51 13.92 15.06
C ALA A 368 -19.44 12.75 15.43
N TYR A 369 -19.72 12.55 16.74
CA TYR A 369 -20.66 11.56 17.25
C TYR A 369 -22.11 11.84 16.81
N ARG A 370 -22.81 10.81 16.33
CA ARG A 370 -24.07 10.95 15.58
C ARG A 370 -25.24 10.08 16.03
N ASP A 371 -25.10 9.20 17.01
CA ASP A 371 -26.14 8.20 17.28
C ASP A 371 -27.44 8.78 17.91
N GLN A 372 -27.51 10.09 18.21
CA GLN A 372 -28.73 10.78 18.68
C GLN A 372 -29.08 12.13 18.01
N GLY A 373 -28.61 12.43 16.79
CA GLY A 373 -28.95 13.68 16.10
C GLY A 373 -28.29 13.89 14.72
N GLY A 374 -28.78 14.88 13.96
CA GLY A 374 -28.21 15.26 12.66
C GLY A 374 -26.78 15.83 12.77
N SER A 375 -26.02 15.82 11.67
CA SER A 375 -24.58 16.08 11.68
C SER A 375 -24.20 17.37 12.40
N ASN A 376 -23.29 17.25 13.36
CA ASN A 376 -22.60 18.41 13.89
C ASN A 376 -21.60 18.93 12.86
N SER A 377 -21.36 20.23 12.92
CA SER A 377 -20.32 20.89 12.16
C SER A 377 -18.95 20.29 12.53
N ILE A 378 -18.26 19.66 11.59
CA ILE A 378 -16.91 19.13 11.80
C ILE A 378 -15.89 20.22 11.49
N ARG A 379 -14.76 20.21 12.22
CA ARG A 379 -13.63 21.11 11.97
C ARG A 379 -12.36 20.32 11.69
N TRP A 380 -11.31 21.03 11.29
CA TRP A 380 -10.01 20.44 10.98
C TRP A 380 -9.36 19.75 12.19
N GLU A 381 -9.74 20.12 13.41
CA GLU A 381 -9.35 19.47 14.65
C GLU A 381 -9.76 17.98 14.71
N SER A 382 -10.85 17.59 14.04
CA SER A 382 -11.29 16.20 14.00
C SER A 382 -10.31 15.30 13.24
N ASP A 383 -9.66 15.81 12.19
CA ASP A 383 -8.59 15.07 11.49
C ASP A 383 -7.36 14.87 12.40
N ILE A 384 -7.06 15.86 13.27
CA ILE A 384 -5.97 15.77 14.24
C ILE A 384 -6.27 14.68 15.28
N TRP A 385 -7.52 14.60 15.74
CA TRP A 385 -7.98 13.51 16.61
C TRP A 385 -7.80 12.14 15.94
N SER A 386 -8.28 11.97 14.71
CA SER A 386 -8.16 10.71 13.98
C SER A 386 -6.71 10.30 13.76
N LEU A 387 -5.81 11.24 13.41
CA LEU A 387 -4.37 10.98 13.33
C LEU A 387 -3.76 10.63 14.70
N GLY A 388 -4.27 11.23 15.79
CA GLY A 388 -3.96 10.85 17.16
C GLY A 388 -4.34 9.40 17.48
N GLY A 389 -5.51 8.95 17.01
CA GLY A 389 -5.93 7.55 17.09
C GLY A 389 -5.00 6.60 16.33
N VAL A 390 -4.54 6.98 15.14
CA VAL A 390 -3.53 6.22 14.38
C VAL A 390 -2.20 6.15 15.14
N ALA A 391 -1.73 7.28 15.68
CA ALA A 391 -0.50 7.32 16.47
C ALA A 391 -0.61 6.51 17.78
N SER A 392 -1.79 6.53 18.40
CA SER A 392 -2.14 5.74 19.59
C SER A 392 -2.01 4.24 19.33
N GLU A 393 -2.57 3.74 18.22
CA GLU A 393 -2.36 2.35 17.80
C GLU A 393 -0.92 2.05 17.40
N ALA A 394 -0.25 2.96 16.71
CA ALA A 394 1.15 2.82 16.34
C ALA A 394 2.05 2.70 17.57
N LEU A 395 1.76 3.45 18.66
CA LEU A 395 2.47 3.35 19.93
C LEU A 395 2.38 1.94 20.51
N VAL A 396 1.16 1.39 20.62
CA VAL A 396 0.96 0.03 21.11
C VAL A 396 1.63 -1.00 20.18
N TRP A 397 1.47 -0.84 18.87
CA TRP A 397 2.09 -1.71 17.88
C TRP A 397 3.62 -1.70 17.98
N THR A 398 4.28 -0.54 18.12
CA THR A 398 5.75 -0.48 18.26
C THR A 398 6.31 -1.20 19.48
N ARG A 399 5.46 -1.54 20.46
CA ARG A 399 5.84 -2.28 21.67
C ARG A 399 5.49 -3.77 21.60
N TRP A 400 4.32 -4.12 21.07
CA TRP A 400 3.78 -5.48 21.15
C TRP A 400 3.30 -6.04 19.80
N GLY A 401 3.61 -5.36 18.69
CA GLY A 401 3.22 -5.75 17.34
C GLY A 401 1.70 -5.76 17.14
N GLU A 402 1.26 -6.49 16.12
CA GLU A 402 -0.16 -6.62 15.77
C GLU A 402 -0.98 -7.20 16.92
N TYR A 403 -0.44 -8.16 17.67
CA TYR A 403 -1.15 -8.76 18.80
C TYR A 403 -1.56 -7.71 19.83
N GLY A 404 -0.63 -6.86 20.27
CA GLY A 404 -0.96 -5.80 21.22
C GLY A 404 -1.94 -4.78 20.65
N ARG A 405 -1.79 -4.42 19.36
CA ARG A 405 -2.72 -3.50 18.68
C ARG A 405 -4.14 -4.07 18.62
N SER A 406 -4.27 -5.37 18.34
CA SER A 406 -5.55 -6.08 18.33
C SER A 406 -6.19 -6.13 19.71
N GLN A 407 -5.45 -6.51 20.76
CA GLN A 407 -6.00 -6.52 22.13
C GLN A 407 -6.43 -5.11 22.57
N TYR A 408 -5.63 -4.09 22.25
CA TYR A 408 -5.99 -2.71 22.53
C TYR A 408 -7.28 -2.29 21.81
N GLN A 409 -7.48 -2.72 20.57
CA GLN A 409 -8.72 -2.47 19.85
C GLN A 409 -9.91 -3.22 20.49
N GLU A 410 -9.74 -4.48 20.89
CA GLU A 410 -10.77 -5.28 21.57
C GLU A 410 -11.17 -4.68 22.92
N ASP A 411 -10.21 -4.21 23.72
CA ASP A 411 -10.48 -3.57 25.01
C ASP A 411 -11.29 -2.29 24.83
N ARG A 412 -10.94 -1.44 23.83
CA ARG A 412 -11.74 -0.25 23.49
C ARG A 412 -13.16 -0.62 23.05
N VAL A 413 -13.32 -1.64 22.21
CA VAL A 413 -14.64 -2.14 21.80
C VAL A 413 -15.46 -2.56 23.03
N SER A 414 -14.86 -3.38 23.90
CA SER A 414 -15.51 -3.84 25.13
C SER A 414 -15.89 -2.69 26.06
N GLU A 415 -15.06 -1.66 26.18
CA GLU A 415 -15.38 -0.49 27.01
C GLU A 415 -16.52 0.32 26.39
N THR A 416 -16.53 0.53 25.07
CA THR A 416 -17.62 1.26 24.40
C THR A 416 -18.99 0.63 24.58
N HIS A 417 -19.10 -0.67 24.88
CA HIS A 417 -20.37 -1.33 25.20
C HIS A 417 -21.04 -0.79 26.48
N ALA A 418 -20.27 -0.19 27.38
CA ALA A 418 -20.80 0.45 28.59
C ALA A 418 -21.14 1.95 28.39
N THR A 419 -20.96 2.47 27.18
CA THR A 419 -21.10 3.89 26.84
C THR A 419 -22.29 4.13 25.89
N PRO A 420 -22.65 5.40 25.61
CA PRO A 420 -23.60 5.73 24.54
C PRO A 420 -23.26 5.15 23.15
N LEU A 421 -22.00 4.74 22.91
CA LEU A 421 -21.52 4.21 21.61
C LEU A 421 -21.81 2.72 21.40
N ASN A 422 -22.45 2.04 22.37
CA ASN A 422 -22.65 0.59 22.35
C ASN A 422 -23.38 0.10 21.08
N GLY A 423 -22.74 -0.81 20.32
CA GLY A 423 -23.30 -1.41 19.10
C GLY A 423 -23.58 -0.41 17.98
N GLY A 424 -23.06 0.81 18.10
CA GLY A 424 -23.24 1.91 17.16
C GLY A 424 -22.13 1.98 16.11
N PHE A 425 -22.24 2.97 15.23
CA PHE A 425 -21.26 3.23 14.18
C PHE A 425 -19.86 3.57 14.74
N HIS A 426 -19.83 4.08 15.97
CA HIS A 426 -18.64 4.53 16.70
C HIS A 426 -18.08 3.49 17.68
N GLU A 427 -18.49 2.22 17.58
CA GLU A 427 -17.97 1.15 18.43
C GLU A 427 -16.44 1.05 18.35
N GLY A 428 -15.80 0.92 19.52
CA GLY A 428 -14.35 0.93 19.64
C GLY A 428 -13.70 2.27 19.34
N ALA A 429 -14.42 3.41 19.46
CA ALA A 429 -13.82 4.74 19.37
C ALA A 429 -12.72 4.97 20.44
N PHE A 430 -12.07 6.13 20.40
CA PHE A 430 -11.09 6.53 21.43
C PHE A 430 -11.74 7.33 22.58
N HIS A 431 -13.05 7.55 22.52
CA HIS A 431 -13.82 8.32 23.49
C HIS A 431 -15.10 7.60 23.89
N ASP A 432 -15.73 8.03 24.98
CA ASP A 432 -16.97 7.46 25.51
C ASP A 432 -18.25 8.00 24.83
N GLY A 433 -18.16 9.11 24.08
CA GLY A 433 -19.32 9.70 23.41
C GLY A 433 -20.32 10.36 24.37
N ALA A 434 -19.87 10.74 25.58
CA ALA A 434 -20.75 11.39 26.55
C ALA A 434 -21.30 12.73 26.01
N PRO A 435 -22.63 12.97 26.12
CA PRO A 435 -23.29 14.13 25.51
C PRO A 435 -22.89 15.49 26.13
N ASP A 436 -22.35 15.49 27.35
CA ASP A 436 -21.93 16.69 28.09
C ASP A 436 -20.41 16.93 28.07
N GLY A 437 -19.71 16.31 27.11
CA GLY A 437 -18.27 16.41 26.92
C GLY A 437 -17.64 15.02 27.03
N ALA A 438 -17.39 14.40 25.88
CA ALA A 438 -16.83 13.07 25.84
C ALA A 438 -15.42 13.04 26.47
N CYS A 439 -15.17 11.99 27.23
CA CYS A 439 -13.86 11.70 27.78
C CYS A 439 -13.14 10.66 26.92
N LEU A 440 -11.81 10.64 27.06
CA LEU A 440 -11.01 9.53 26.57
C LEU A 440 -11.41 8.25 27.31
N LEU A 441 -11.44 7.12 26.61
CA LEU A 441 -11.68 5.81 27.24
C LEU A 441 -10.54 5.46 28.22
N ASP A 442 -10.87 4.80 29.32
CA ASP A 442 -9.92 4.33 30.32
C ASP A 442 -8.91 3.36 29.69
N ALA A 443 -9.36 2.48 28.79
CA ALA A 443 -8.49 1.56 28.05
C ALA A 443 -7.40 2.28 27.26
N VAL A 444 -7.66 3.48 26.70
CA VAL A 444 -6.63 4.25 25.99
C VAL A 444 -5.54 4.68 26.97
N ASP A 445 -5.94 5.25 28.11
CA ASP A 445 -5.00 5.68 29.14
C ASP A 445 -4.21 4.51 29.73
N GLU A 446 -4.87 3.39 30.03
CA GLU A 446 -4.23 2.18 30.55
C GLU A 446 -3.18 1.62 29.58
N TRP A 447 -3.52 1.49 28.29
CA TRP A 447 -2.59 0.99 27.28
C TRP A 447 -1.43 1.96 27.03
N HIS A 448 -1.68 3.27 27.07
CA HIS A 448 -0.64 4.29 26.93
C HIS A 448 0.30 4.31 28.13
N GLN A 449 -0.23 4.27 29.35
CA GLN A 449 0.56 4.16 30.58
C GLN A 449 1.38 2.87 30.58
N LYS A 450 0.79 1.75 30.14
CA LYS A 450 1.51 0.50 29.93
C LYS A 450 2.65 0.73 28.94
N ALA A 451 2.40 1.30 27.76
CA ALA A 451 3.43 1.53 26.74
C ALA A 451 4.57 2.45 27.21
N ILE A 452 4.25 3.46 28.03
CA ILE A 452 5.19 4.44 28.57
C ILE A 452 5.94 3.90 29.79
N SER A 453 5.35 3.03 30.62
CA SER A 453 6.05 2.42 31.76
C SER A 453 7.22 1.54 31.32
N TYR A 454 7.15 0.95 30.11
CA TYR A 454 8.30 0.32 29.45
C TYR A 454 9.28 1.30 28.80
N ALA A 455 8.99 2.60 28.83
CA ALA A 455 9.84 3.70 28.35
C ALA A 455 10.50 4.49 29.50
N GLY A 456 10.04 4.30 30.74
CA GLY A 456 10.58 4.91 31.95
C GLY A 456 11.75 4.09 32.48
N GLU A 457 12.88 4.76 32.61
CA GLU A 457 14.24 4.21 32.77
C GLU A 457 14.68 3.44 31.53
N ASP A 458 15.77 3.90 30.94
CA ASP A 458 16.62 3.09 30.10
C ASP A 458 16.60 1.66 30.61
N SER A 459 16.02 0.77 29.82
CA SER A 459 16.77 -0.33 29.22
C SER A 459 17.86 -0.95 30.09
N GLN A 460 17.78 -1.02 31.42
CA GLN A 460 18.76 -1.72 32.25
C GLN A 460 18.64 -3.22 32.01
N TRP A 461 17.47 -3.72 31.61
CA TRP A 461 17.34 -5.11 31.18
C TRP A 461 17.98 -5.43 29.82
N PHE A 462 18.01 -4.46 28.88
CA PHE A 462 18.56 -4.67 27.53
C PHE A 462 19.97 -4.09 27.32
N SER A 463 20.39 -3.09 28.10
CA SER A 463 21.73 -2.48 28.07
C SER A 463 22.74 -3.20 28.97
N ASP A 464 22.29 -3.89 30.04
CA ASP A 464 23.14 -4.86 30.75
C ASP A 464 23.16 -6.24 30.06
N SER A 465 22.39 -6.45 28.98
CA SER A 465 22.61 -7.58 28.08
C SER A 465 23.82 -7.32 27.16
N THR A 466 24.95 -6.97 27.75
CA THR A 466 26.28 -7.02 27.11
C THR A 466 26.66 -8.43 26.66
N ARG A 467 25.88 -9.46 27.06
CA ARG A 467 26.09 -10.86 26.71
C ARG A 467 25.33 -11.36 25.48
N THR A 468 24.32 -10.65 24.95
CA THR A 468 23.61 -11.13 23.74
C THR A 468 24.48 -10.99 22.49
N SER A 469 25.33 -9.95 22.41
CA SER A 469 26.34 -9.83 21.35
C SER A 469 27.42 -10.92 21.46
N GLU A 470 27.92 -11.22 22.68
CA GLU A 470 28.87 -12.31 22.91
C GLU A 470 28.28 -13.69 22.61
N LEU A 471 27.03 -13.94 23.00
CA LEU A 471 26.31 -15.18 22.71
C LEU A 471 26.08 -15.33 21.21
N LYS A 472 25.61 -14.28 20.55
CA LYS A 472 25.43 -14.25 19.08
C LYS A 472 26.76 -14.51 18.37
N GLN A 473 27.82 -13.81 18.76
CA GLN A 473 29.16 -13.98 18.17
C GLN A 473 29.74 -15.38 18.46
N SER A 474 29.46 -15.95 19.63
CA SER A 474 29.84 -17.33 19.98
C SER A 474 29.07 -18.37 19.17
N ILE A 475 27.77 -18.14 18.91
CA ILE A 475 26.94 -19.01 18.06
C ILE A 475 27.36 -18.90 16.60
N GLU A 476 27.59 -17.69 16.07
CA GLU A 476 28.06 -17.45 14.70
C GLU A 476 29.46 -18.03 14.46
N GLY A 477 30.31 -18.08 15.50
CA GLY A 477 31.64 -18.71 15.46
C GLY A 477 31.65 -20.22 15.70
N MET A 478 30.52 -20.83 16.09
CA MET A 478 30.46 -22.28 16.35
C MET A 478 30.37 -23.06 15.04
N ALA A 479 31.43 -23.80 14.71
CA ALA A 479 31.39 -24.81 13.66
C ALA A 479 30.71 -26.07 14.19
N PHE A 480 29.56 -26.44 13.63
CA PHE A 480 28.94 -27.74 13.85
C PHE A 480 29.82 -28.83 13.21
N ARG A 481 30.52 -29.62 14.03
CA ARG A 481 31.51 -30.62 13.56
C ARG A 481 31.03 -32.07 13.62
N GLU A 482 29.86 -32.32 14.20
CA GLU A 482 29.31 -33.66 14.34
C GLU A 482 27.95 -33.76 13.65
N GLU A 483 27.80 -34.72 12.74
CA GLU A 483 26.53 -35.00 12.04
C GLU A 483 25.47 -35.69 12.93
N GLN A 484 25.81 -36.01 14.19
CA GLN A 484 24.93 -36.71 15.13
C GLN A 484 24.84 -35.98 16.46
N CYS A 485 23.65 -35.51 16.82
CA CYS A 485 23.40 -34.89 18.13
C CYS A 485 23.20 -35.96 19.21
N ASN A 486 24.11 -36.01 20.20
CA ASN A 486 23.96 -36.83 21.40
C ASN A 486 23.48 -35.94 22.57
N MET A 487 22.17 -35.74 22.63
CA MET A 487 21.54 -34.79 23.55
C MET A 487 21.68 -35.20 25.03
N GLY A 488 21.59 -36.50 25.35
CA GLY A 488 21.62 -36.99 26.74
C GLY A 488 22.85 -36.50 27.53
N PRO A 489 24.09 -36.78 27.09
CA PRO A 489 25.30 -36.29 27.75
C PRO A 489 25.41 -34.76 27.80
N SER A 490 24.90 -34.08 26.77
CA SER A 490 24.93 -32.62 26.67
C SER A 490 24.02 -32.00 27.74
N LEU A 491 22.80 -32.53 27.88
CA LEU A 491 21.86 -32.13 28.92
C LEU A 491 22.40 -32.49 30.31
N ASP A 492 23.01 -33.67 30.47
CA ASP A 492 23.60 -34.10 31.75
C ASP A 492 24.67 -33.12 32.27
N GLY A 493 25.47 -32.56 31.36
CA GLY A 493 26.44 -31.52 31.68
C GLY A 493 25.80 -30.22 32.17
N VAL A 494 24.67 -29.81 31.58
CA VAL A 494 23.89 -28.63 32.00
C VAL A 494 23.20 -28.91 33.34
N VAL A 495 22.54 -30.06 33.48
CA VAL A 495 21.88 -30.54 34.70
C VAL A 495 22.84 -30.57 35.88
N SER A 496 24.05 -31.08 35.67
CA SER A 496 25.06 -31.15 36.74
C SER A 496 25.48 -29.76 37.24
N LYS A 497 25.49 -28.74 36.36
CA LYS A 497 25.72 -27.34 36.76
C LYS A 497 24.49 -26.75 37.45
N ALA A 498 23.28 -27.06 36.98
CA ALA A 498 22.04 -26.59 37.58
C ALA A 498 21.87 -27.11 39.01
N ILE A 499 22.16 -28.40 39.27
CA ILE A 499 22.12 -29.00 40.61
C ILE A 499 23.13 -28.36 41.58
N GLN A 500 24.27 -27.87 41.08
CA GLN A 500 25.25 -27.17 41.91
C GLN A 500 24.85 -25.71 42.21
N ASN A 501 23.88 -25.17 41.47
CA ASN A 501 23.39 -23.82 41.67
C ASN A 501 22.35 -23.80 42.80
N LYS A 502 22.46 -22.83 43.70
CA LYS A 502 21.53 -22.66 44.84
C LYS A 502 20.30 -21.81 44.48
N LYS A 503 20.24 -21.26 43.27
CA LYS A 503 19.13 -20.43 42.78
C LYS A 503 18.23 -21.25 41.86
N PRO A 504 16.92 -20.93 41.76
CA PRO A 504 16.05 -21.51 40.75
C PRO A 504 16.60 -21.33 39.33
N VAL A 505 16.40 -22.32 38.46
CA VAL A 505 16.96 -22.34 37.10
C VAL A 505 15.92 -22.77 36.09
N SER A 506 15.72 -21.98 35.04
CA SER A 506 15.00 -22.42 33.83
C SER A 506 16.00 -22.81 32.74
N ILE A 507 15.83 -23.99 32.16
CA ILE A 507 16.66 -24.52 31.08
C ILE A 507 15.85 -24.48 29.79
N TYR A 508 16.27 -23.68 28.82
CA TYR A 508 15.66 -23.63 27.49
C TYR A 508 16.51 -24.41 26.49
N VAL A 509 15.90 -25.37 25.82
CA VAL A 509 16.54 -26.23 24.83
C VAL A 509 15.92 -25.99 23.46
N LEU A 510 16.72 -25.43 22.55
CA LEU A 510 16.31 -25.21 21.15
C LEU A 510 16.61 -26.48 20.34
N THR A 511 15.60 -27.27 19.98
CA THR A 511 15.81 -28.56 19.31
C THR A 511 14.57 -29.10 18.60
N ASN A 512 14.79 -29.78 17.48
CA ASN A 512 13.75 -30.53 16.77
C ASN A 512 13.63 -31.99 17.25
N GLY A 513 14.38 -32.41 18.28
CA GLY A 513 14.35 -33.80 18.77
C GLY A 513 15.08 -34.82 17.87
N HIS A 514 15.88 -34.34 16.91
CA HIS A 514 16.67 -35.16 15.98
C HIS A 514 17.95 -35.70 16.64
N TRP A 515 17.78 -36.51 17.68
CA TRP A 515 18.88 -37.09 18.44
C TRP A 515 19.28 -38.46 17.92
N ASN A 516 20.50 -38.90 18.26
CA ASN A 516 21.19 -40.05 17.68
C ASN A 516 20.29 -41.29 17.49
N LEU A 517 20.02 -41.63 16.24
CA LEU A 517 19.17 -42.76 15.82
C LEU A 517 19.77 -44.15 16.11
N ARG A 518 21.03 -44.24 16.54
CA ARG A 518 21.65 -45.51 16.93
C ARG A 518 21.09 -46.07 18.24
N ASN A 519 20.49 -45.21 19.07
CA ASN A 519 19.72 -45.63 20.24
C ASN A 519 18.22 -45.41 19.95
N GLN A 520 17.48 -46.51 19.79
CA GLN A 520 16.03 -46.49 19.46
C GLN A 520 15.14 -46.37 20.71
N GLU A 521 15.70 -46.10 21.89
CA GLU A 521 14.93 -45.81 23.09
C GLU A 521 14.03 -44.57 22.90
N SER A 522 12.84 -44.59 23.52
CA SER A 522 11.80 -43.55 23.39
C SER A 522 12.29 -42.14 23.68
N PHE A 523 13.29 -41.99 24.57
CA PHE A 523 13.84 -40.70 24.99
C PHE A 523 15.29 -40.47 24.54
N CYS A 524 15.91 -41.42 23.85
CA CYS A 524 17.34 -41.39 23.47
C CYS A 524 18.31 -41.02 24.61
N GLY A 525 17.98 -41.39 25.86
CA GLY A 525 18.77 -41.11 27.06
C GLY A 525 18.67 -39.68 27.60
N VAL A 526 17.76 -38.85 27.09
CA VAL A 526 17.50 -37.48 27.58
C VAL A 526 16.69 -37.47 28.88
N ASP A 527 15.90 -38.50 29.11
CA ASP A 527 15.12 -38.70 30.33
C ASP A 527 16.01 -38.90 31.57
N GLY A 528 17.17 -39.55 31.44
CA GLY A 528 18.09 -39.81 32.56
C GLY A 528 18.52 -38.53 33.31
N PRO A 529 19.05 -37.50 32.63
CA PRO A 529 19.36 -36.20 33.23
C PRO A 529 18.15 -35.52 33.88
N ILE A 530 16.96 -35.60 33.26
CA ILE A 530 15.75 -34.99 33.82
C ILE A 530 15.30 -35.74 35.07
N LYS A 531 15.33 -37.08 35.08
CA LYS A 531 15.08 -37.92 36.26
C LYS A 531 16.02 -37.58 37.42
N ARG A 532 17.29 -37.26 37.13
CA ARG A 532 18.25 -36.79 38.13
C ARG A 532 17.86 -35.43 38.71
N LEU A 533 17.35 -34.50 37.89
CA LEU A 533 16.82 -33.22 38.37
C LEU A 533 15.63 -33.43 39.31
N VAL A 534 14.65 -34.23 38.89
CA VAL A 534 13.48 -34.53 39.73
C VAL A 534 13.89 -35.16 41.05
N THR A 535 14.81 -36.12 41.02
CA THR A 535 15.36 -36.75 42.24
C THR A 535 16.05 -35.74 43.16
N HIS A 536 16.72 -34.74 42.59
CA HIS A 536 17.36 -33.69 43.37
C HIS A 536 16.31 -32.83 44.08
N VAL A 537 15.33 -32.30 43.33
CA VAL A 537 14.22 -31.49 43.86
C VAL A 537 13.47 -32.21 44.99
N GLN A 538 13.19 -33.51 44.80
CA GLN A 538 12.54 -34.35 45.82
C GLN A 538 13.39 -34.51 47.09
N ARG A 539 14.71 -34.66 46.96
CA ARG A 539 15.63 -34.84 48.11
C ARG A 539 15.88 -33.57 48.89
N THR A 540 15.90 -32.42 48.20
CA THR A 540 16.13 -31.11 48.81
C THR A 540 14.85 -30.47 49.33
N ASN A 541 13.68 -31.06 49.03
CA ASN A 541 12.36 -30.55 49.39
C ASN A 541 12.14 -29.11 48.84
N GLU A 542 12.64 -28.86 47.64
CA GLU A 542 12.46 -27.60 46.91
C GLU A 542 11.07 -27.58 46.23
N GLN A 543 10.58 -26.38 45.92
CA GLN A 543 9.30 -26.22 45.20
C GLN A 543 9.41 -26.77 43.78
N GLN A 544 8.29 -27.23 43.22
CA GLN A 544 8.22 -27.79 41.85
C GLN A 544 8.71 -26.81 40.78
N ASN A 545 8.52 -25.51 40.98
CA ASN A 545 8.98 -24.45 40.09
C ASN A 545 10.46 -24.04 40.28
N TRP A 546 11.21 -24.74 41.13
CA TRP A 546 12.64 -24.46 41.34
C TRP A 546 13.47 -24.74 40.07
N ILE A 547 13.01 -25.70 39.26
CA ILE A 547 13.63 -26.00 37.97
C ILE A 547 12.60 -26.35 36.92
N GLY A 548 12.71 -25.74 35.74
CA GLY A 548 11.90 -26.05 34.57
C GLY A 548 12.79 -26.31 33.36
N VAL A 549 12.41 -27.29 32.54
CA VAL A 549 13.07 -27.63 31.28
C VAL A 549 12.08 -27.39 30.13
N GLN A 550 12.33 -26.35 29.35
CA GLN A 550 11.52 -26.02 28.18
C GLN A 550 12.20 -26.51 26.91
N PHE A 551 11.52 -27.33 26.12
CA PHE A 551 11.91 -27.64 24.75
C PHE A 551 11.20 -26.72 23.76
N VAL A 552 11.97 -26.09 22.87
CA VAL A 552 11.46 -25.22 21.80
C VAL A 552 11.82 -25.82 20.45
N ARG A 553 10.81 -26.18 19.67
CA ARG A 553 10.93 -26.86 18.37
C ARG A 553 10.78 -25.89 17.18
N PHE A 554 11.54 -26.15 16.11
CA PHE A 554 11.69 -25.34 14.89
C PHE A 554 11.38 -26.19 13.64
N PHE A 555 10.17 -26.71 13.51
CA PHE A 555 9.76 -27.46 12.33
C PHE A 555 9.47 -26.56 11.14
N HIS A 556 9.72 -27.09 9.96
CA HIS A 556 9.33 -26.47 8.70
C HIS A 556 8.12 -27.24 8.15
N ASP A 557 7.12 -26.53 7.62
CA ASP A 557 5.98 -27.15 6.93
C ASP A 557 6.34 -27.39 5.46
N PRO A 558 6.26 -28.62 4.91
CA PRO A 558 5.75 -29.85 5.52
C PRO A 558 6.75 -30.64 6.37
N ALA A 559 6.25 -31.18 7.49
CA ALA A 559 7.04 -31.95 8.45
C ALA A 559 7.63 -33.23 7.83
N THR A 560 8.95 -33.41 7.98
CA THR A 560 9.66 -34.61 7.55
C THR A 560 9.37 -35.79 8.48
N PRO A 561 9.68 -37.04 8.07
CA PRO A 561 9.61 -38.19 8.99
C PRO A 561 10.48 -38.03 10.25
N ALA A 562 11.61 -37.31 10.15
CA ALA A 562 12.46 -37.01 11.28
C ALA A 562 11.78 -36.03 12.25
N ASP A 563 11.11 -35.00 11.71
CA ASP A 563 10.36 -34.02 12.51
C ASP A 563 9.23 -34.70 13.28
N ARG A 564 8.46 -35.60 12.64
CA ARG A 564 7.41 -36.39 13.32
C ARG A 564 7.96 -37.27 14.46
N LEU A 565 9.12 -37.88 14.25
CA LEU A 565 9.78 -38.67 15.30
C LEU A 565 10.29 -37.78 16.44
N GLY A 566 10.86 -36.62 16.10
CA GLY A 566 11.28 -35.62 17.08
C GLY A 566 10.13 -35.08 17.91
N GLU A 567 8.99 -34.79 17.28
CA GLU A 567 7.76 -34.37 17.93
C GLU A 567 7.26 -35.42 18.92
N ALA A 568 7.22 -36.69 18.51
CA ALA A 568 6.80 -37.78 19.38
C ALA A 568 7.73 -37.94 20.61
N ARG A 569 9.04 -37.76 20.45
CA ARG A 569 10.01 -37.81 21.55
C ARG A 569 9.83 -36.67 22.55
N LEU A 570 9.67 -35.44 22.05
CA LEU A 570 9.48 -34.27 22.90
C LEU A 570 8.15 -34.34 23.64
N LYS A 571 7.08 -34.78 22.95
CA LYS A 571 5.78 -35.01 23.58
C LYS A 571 5.85 -36.08 24.67
N ALA A 572 6.55 -37.18 24.43
CA ALA A 572 6.72 -38.21 25.45
C ALA A 572 7.50 -37.69 26.69
N LEU A 573 8.48 -36.79 26.50
CA LEU A 573 9.24 -36.19 27.61
C LEU A 573 8.39 -35.28 28.49
N ASP A 574 7.36 -34.66 27.92
CA ASP A 574 6.39 -33.83 28.62
C ASP A 574 5.29 -34.71 29.26
N ASP A 575 4.60 -35.53 28.45
CA ASP A 575 3.40 -36.27 28.86
C ASP A 575 3.69 -37.55 29.68
N ASP A 576 4.68 -38.33 29.27
CA ASP A 576 4.91 -39.68 29.83
C ASP A 576 5.90 -39.63 31.01
N LEU A 577 6.92 -38.78 30.93
CA LEU A 577 7.96 -38.70 31.96
C LEU A 577 7.42 -38.19 33.31
N LYS A 578 6.43 -37.30 33.30
CA LYS A 578 5.76 -36.84 34.53
C LYS A 578 4.98 -37.96 35.22
N GLN A 579 4.41 -38.90 34.45
CA GLN A 579 3.74 -40.08 35.02
C GLN A 579 4.74 -41.02 35.70
N GLU A 580 5.97 -41.13 35.17
CA GLU A 580 7.03 -41.95 35.78
C GLU A 580 7.65 -41.31 37.03
N THR A 581 7.82 -39.99 37.04
CA THR A 581 8.62 -39.27 38.04
C THR A 581 7.78 -38.59 39.13
N GLY A 582 6.50 -38.35 38.88
CA GLY A 582 5.54 -37.77 39.80
C GLY A 582 5.65 -36.25 39.99
N ILE A 583 6.53 -35.58 39.24
CA ILE A 583 6.68 -34.12 39.25
C ILE A 583 6.74 -33.65 37.79
N ASP A 584 5.96 -32.63 37.47
CA ASP A 584 5.95 -32.01 36.15
C ASP A 584 6.91 -30.82 36.12
N ILE A 585 7.99 -30.93 35.35
CA ILE A 585 9.02 -29.89 35.19
C ILE A 585 9.44 -29.71 33.72
N VAL A 586 8.73 -30.34 32.78
CA VAL A 586 9.10 -30.37 31.36
C VAL A 586 7.93 -29.90 30.54
N ASP A 587 8.15 -28.94 29.63
CA ASP A 587 7.13 -28.52 28.64
C ASP A 587 7.78 -28.43 27.26
N THR A 588 6.98 -28.58 26.20
CA THR A 588 7.42 -28.51 24.81
C THR A 588 6.52 -27.65 23.93
N ARG A 589 7.08 -26.66 23.23
CA ARG A 589 6.33 -25.72 22.38
C ARG A 589 7.04 -25.43 21.05
N ASN A 590 6.28 -25.04 20.03
CA ASN A 590 6.87 -24.49 18.80
C ASN A 590 7.45 -23.09 19.06
N PHE A 591 8.45 -22.71 18.27
CA PHE A 591 9.09 -21.40 18.35
C PHE A 591 8.14 -20.22 18.07
N ASP A 592 7.03 -20.48 17.38
CA ASP A 592 5.99 -19.51 17.04
C ASP A 592 4.81 -19.52 18.04
N ALA A 593 4.88 -20.33 19.10
CA ALA A 593 3.91 -20.33 20.17
C ALA A 593 4.03 -19.05 21.02
N ASP A 594 3.00 -18.80 21.83
CA ASP A 594 2.97 -17.67 22.76
C ASP A 594 4.23 -17.61 23.63
N VAL A 595 4.92 -16.47 23.63
CA VAL A 595 6.22 -16.30 24.31
C VAL A 595 6.10 -16.47 25.81
N ARG A 596 4.98 -16.06 26.42
CA ARG A 596 4.76 -16.25 27.86
C ARG A 596 4.62 -17.74 28.17
N LYS A 597 3.90 -18.49 27.35
CA LYS A 597 3.82 -19.96 27.49
C LYS A 597 5.16 -20.64 27.29
N ILE A 598 5.96 -20.22 26.29
CA ILE A 598 7.33 -20.71 26.10
C ILE A 598 8.18 -20.45 27.36
N LEU A 599 8.04 -19.30 27.99
CA LEU A 599 8.86 -18.94 29.16
C LEU A 599 8.42 -19.61 30.45
N LEU A 600 7.12 -19.85 30.63
CA LEU A 600 6.52 -20.24 31.91
C LEU A 600 5.91 -21.65 31.96
N GLY A 601 5.70 -22.30 30.81
CA GLY A 601 4.98 -23.59 30.73
C GLY A 601 5.58 -24.67 31.63
N SER A 602 6.92 -24.78 31.67
CA SER A 602 7.63 -25.75 32.51
C SER A 602 7.69 -25.43 34.02
N VAL A 603 7.16 -24.28 34.48
CA VAL A 603 7.25 -23.83 35.88
C VAL A 603 5.93 -23.34 36.49
N VAL A 604 4.91 -23.04 35.68
CA VAL A 604 3.60 -22.57 36.13
C VAL A 604 2.51 -23.53 35.65
N PRO A 605 1.89 -24.32 36.56
CA PRO A 605 0.90 -25.34 36.20
C PRO A 605 -0.32 -24.80 35.43
N ASP A 606 -0.71 -23.54 35.65
CA ASP A 606 -1.84 -22.91 34.94
C ASP A 606 -1.51 -22.58 33.48
N GLU A 607 -0.22 -22.44 33.14
CA GLU A 607 0.26 -22.14 31.79
C GLU A 607 0.56 -23.42 30.98
N ASP A 608 0.58 -24.58 31.65
CA ASP A 608 0.75 -25.92 31.07
C ASP A 608 -0.53 -26.41 30.35
N ASN A 609 -1.72 -25.96 30.80
CA ASN A 609 -3.00 -26.33 30.18
C ASN A 609 -3.30 -25.52 28.90
N SER A 610 -2.83 -26.00 27.74
CA SER A 610 -3.41 -25.78 26.39
C SER A 610 -2.80 -26.72 25.37
#